data_AF-A0A0K8MEG8-F1
#
_entry.id   AF-A0A0K8MEG8-F1
#
_cell.length_a   1.000
_cell.length_b   1.000
_cell.length_c   1.000
_cell.angle_alpha   90.00
_cell.angle_beta   90.00
_cell.angle_gamma   90.00
#
_symmetry.space_group_name_H-M   'P 1'
#
loop_
_entity.id
_entity.type
_entity.pdbx_description
1 polymer ?
#
loop_
_entity_poly.entity_id
_entity_poly.type
_entity_poly.pdbx_seq_one_letter_code
_entity_poly.pdbx_strand_id
1 'polypeptide(L)'
;MPIILGALLVIFILLGIRLLLNSNPKILLAIFKGLLGAAAFLAIILLILSGRLVNVVVGLIALIPLLPALKKFFMGEEKSKTPPSFSNLSSMTREQARSILNIDENATEKEIKAAHRRIIQKIHPDQGGSDYLAAQVNRAKEVLLKTD
;
A
#
# COMPACT_ATOMS: atom_id res chain seq x y z
N MET A 1 10.37 18.41 -48.51
CA MET A 1 10.52 19.06 -47.19
C MET A 1 9.68 18.48 -46.05
N PRO A 2 8.43 17.96 -46.21
CA PRO A 2 7.69 17.39 -45.07
C PRO A 2 8.24 16.03 -44.58
N ILE A 3 8.84 15.25 -45.47
CA ILE A 3 9.40 13.92 -45.16
C ILE A 3 10.61 14.00 -44.22
N ILE A 4 11.42 15.06 -44.36
CA ILE A 4 12.62 15.28 -43.52
C ILE A 4 12.18 15.66 -42.10
N LEU A 5 11.14 16.48 -41.96
CA LEU A 5 10.57 16.85 -40.67
C LEU A 5 9.94 15.65 -39.96
N GLY A 6 9.25 14.78 -40.72
CA GLY A 6 8.72 13.51 -40.20
C GLY A 6 9.81 12.54 -39.75
N ALA A 7 10.89 12.40 -40.53
CA ALA A 7 12.02 11.55 -40.16
C ALA A 7 12.73 12.02 -38.89
N LEU A 8 12.93 13.35 -38.74
CA LEU A 8 13.52 13.96 -37.53
C LEU A 8 12.65 13.73 -36.30
N LEU A 9 11.33 13.84 -36.43
CA LEU A 9 10.37 13.56 -35.36
C LEU A 9 10.45 12.09 -34.91
N VAL A 10 10.51 11.16 -35.86
CA VAL A 10 10.63 9.72 -35.55
C VAL A 10 11.95 9.41 -34.85
N ILE A 11 13.06 10.01 -35.29
CA ILE A 11 14.37 9.87 -34.63
C ILE A 11 14.34 10.43 -33.21
N PHE A 12 13.70 11.59 -33.00
CA PHE A 12 13.54 12.19 -31.67
C PHE A 12 12.70 11.31 -30.74
N ILE A 13 11.61 10.73 -31.25
CA ILE A 13 10.76 9.79 -30.51
C ILE A 13 11.54 8.53 -30.15
N LEU A 14 12.29 7.94 -31.09
CA LEU A 14 13.10 6.75 -30.84
C LEU A 14 14.23 7.00 -29.85
N LEU A 15 14.90 8.16 -29.91
CA LEU A 15 15.89 8.58 -28.90
C LEU A 15 15.23 8.76 -27.53
N GLY A 16 14.07 9.41 -27.48
CA GLY A 16 13.31 9.62 -26.26
C GLY A 16 12.90 8.30 -25.60
N ILE A 17 12.40 7.34 -26.40
CA ILE A 17 12.04 6.00 -25.93
C ILE A 17 13.28 5.23 -25.45
N ARG A 18 14.40 5.31 -26.18
CA ARG A 18 15.67 4.68 -25.75
C ARG A 18 16.19 5.27 -24.44
N LEU A 19 16.03 6.58 -24.24
CA LEU A 19 16.37 7.27 -23.00
C LEU A 19 15.37 6.90 -21.87
N LEU A 20 14.10 6.65 -22.20
CA LEU A 20 13.06 6.21 -21.26
C LEU A 20 13.28 4.79 -20.75
N LEU A 21 13.62 3.86 -21.66
CA LEU A 21 13.78 2.43 -21.36
C LEU A 21 15.11 2.12 -20.64
N ASN A 22 16.14 2.94 -20.85
CA ASN A 22 17.48 2.74 -20.26
C ASN A 22 17.73 3.60 -19.01
N SER A 23 16.79 4.47 -18.62
CA SER A 23 16.92 5.30 -17.42
C SER A 23 16.45 4.56 -16.19
N ASN A 24 17.18 4.72 -15.08
CA ASN A 24 16.72 4.33 -13.76
C ASN A 24 15.29 4.84 -13.52
N PRO A 25 14.36 4.02 -12.99
CA PRO A 25 12.95 4.40 -12.83
C PRO A 25 12.76 5.68 -11.99
N LYS A 26 13.76 6.02 -11.16
CA LYS A 26 13.81 7.25 -10.37
C LYS A 26 13.97 8.53 -11.20
N ILE A 27 14.77 8.50 -12.26
CA ILE A 27 15.03 9.68 -13.12
C ILE A 27 13.84 9.92 -14.05
N LEU A 28 13.23 8.85 -14.56
CA LEU A 28 12.02 8.92 -15.36
C LEU A 28 10.87 9.62 -14.61
N LEU A 29 10.67 9.22 -13.34
CA LEU A 29 9.67 9.85 -12.49
C LEU A 29 9.98 11.33 -12.20
N ALA A 30 11.26 11.71 -12.09
CA ALA A 30 11.66 13.10 -11.89
C ALA A 30 11.34 13.98 -13.11
N ILE A 31 11.64 13.48 -14.32
CA ILE A 31 11.32 14.18 -15.59
C ILE A 31 9.80 14.28 -15.76
N PHE A 32 9.07 13.19 -15.51
CA PHE A 32 7.61 13.17 -15.60
C PHE A 32 6.96 14.15 -14.61
N LYS A 33 7.43 14.18 -13.36
CA LYS A 33 6.98 15.16 -12.35
C LYS A 33 7.29 16.59 -12.76
N GLY A 34 8.47 16.84 -13.32
CA GLY A 34 8.85 18.16 -13.85
C GLY A 34 7.95 18.62 -15.00
N LEU A 35 7.67 17.74 -15.96
CA LEU A 35 6.79 18.02 -17.09
C LEU A 35 5.34 18.29 -16.62
N LEU A 36 4.83 17.49 -15.68
CA LEU A 36 3.51 17.66 -15.09
C LEU A 36 3.40 19.01 -14.36
N GLY A 37 4.45 19.38 -13.60
CA GLY A 37 4.54 20.68 -12.93
C GLY A 37 4.56 21.86 -13.91
N ALA A 38 5.34 21.76 -14.99
CA ALA A 38 5.40 22.80 -16.02
C ALA A 38 4.07 22.96 -16.76
N ALA A 39 3.38 21.85 -17.07
CA ALA A 39 2.05 21.89 -17.67
C ALA A 39 1.00 22.51 -16.73
N ALA A 40 1.03 22.15 -15.45
CA ALA A 40 0.16 22.76 -14.44
C ALA A 40 0.42 24.26 -14.30
N PHE A 41 1.69 24.68 -14.30
CA PHE A 41 2.07 26.09 -14.24
C PHE A 41 1.56 26.87 -15.46
N LEU A 42 1.72 26.32 -16.67
CA LEU A 42 1.17 26.89 -17.90
C LEU A 42 -0.36 27.02 -17.84
N ALA A 43 -1.05 25.99 -17.33
CA ALA A 43 -2.50 26.02 -17.16
C ALA A 43 -2.96 27.09 -16.17
N ILE A 44 -2.21 27.29 -15.07
CA ILE A 44 -2.48 28.37 -14.11
C ILE A 44 -2.30 29.74 -14.79
N ILE A 45 -1.23 29.93 -15.58
CA ILE A 45 -1.02 31.17 -16.34
C ILE A 45 -2.17 31.44 -17.31
N LEU A 46 -2.64 30.43 -18.05
CA LEU A 46 -3.79 30.56 -18.95
C LEU A 46 -5.09 30.88 -18.19
N LEU A 47 -5.27 30.33 -16.98
CA LEU A 47 -6.42 30.64 -16.13
C LEU A 47 -6.38 32.07 -15.58
N ILE A 48 -5.19 32.59 -15.27
CA ILE A 48 -4.99 34.00 -14.90
C ILE A 48 -5.35 34.89 -16.10
N LEU A 49 -4.78 34.63 -17.28
CA LEU A 49 -5.00 35.45 -18.48
C LEU A 49 -6.45 35.48 -18.95
N SER A 50 -7.17 34.36 -18.81
CA SER A 50 -8.58 34.27 -19.22
C SER A 50 -9.56 34.92 -18.24
N GLY A 51 -9.10 35.41 -17.08
CA GLY A 51 -9.95 36.01 -16.06
C GLY A 51 -10.88 35.01 -15.34
N ARG A 52 -10.73 33.70 -15.61
CA ARG A 52 -11.59 32.64 -15.06
C ARG A 52 -11.06 32.06 -13.75
N LEU A 53 -9.90 32.53 -13.27
CA LEU A 53 -9.25 32.01 -12.07
C LEU A 53 -10.16 32.06 -10.83
N VAL A 54 -10.93 33.14 -10.66
CA VAL A 54 -11.87 33.27 -9.54
C VAL A 54 -12.94 32.18 -9.57
N ASN A 55 -13.52 31.91 -10.74
CA ASN A 55 -14.55 30.88 -10.89
C ASN A 55 -14.00 29.47 -10.62
N VAL A 56 -12.76 29.21 -11.04
CA VAL A 56 -12.09 27.93 -10.76
C VAL A 56 -11.79 27.78 -9.26
N VAL A 57 -11.27 28.82 -8.61
CA VAL A 57 -10.98 28.78 -7.16
C VAL A 57 -12.25 28.60 -6.35
N VAL A 58 -13.32 29.33 -6.66
CA VAL A 58 -14.62 29.17 -5.99
C VAL A 58 -15.20 27.77 -6.21
N GLY A 59 -15.10 27.23 -7.44
CA GLY A 59 -15.53 25.86 -7.74
C GLY A 59 -14.74 24.80 -6.96
N LEU A 60 -13.43 24.98 -6.80
CA LEU A 60 -12.59 24.09 -5.99
C LEU A 60 -12.94 24.16 -4.49
N ILE A 61 -13.18 25.37 -3.97
CA ILE A 61 -13.62 25.57 -2.58
C ILE A 61 -14.99 24.92 -2.32
N ALA A 62 -15.92 25.05 -3.27
CA ALA A 62 -17.23 24.41 -3.19
C ALA A 62 -17.15 22.87 -3.16
N LEU A 63 -16.03 22.29 -3.63
CA LEU A 63 -15.78 20.85 -3.61
C LEU A 63 -15.16 20.34 -2.30
N ILE A 64 -14.66 21.22 -1.44
CA ILE A 64 -14.07 20.87 -0.13
C ILE A 64 -15.01 20.00 0.74
N PRO A 65 -16.31 20.33 0.92
CA PRO A 65 -17.21 19.50 1.72
C PRO A 65 -17.49 18.11 1.11
N LEU A 66 -17.15 17.88 -0.16
CA LEU A 66 -17.29 16.58 -0.83
C LEU A 66 -16.08 15.66 -0.62
N LEU A 67 -14.91 16.22 -0.27
CA LEU A 67 -13.69 15.46 0.04
C LEU A 67 -13.88 14.35 1.09
N PRO A 68 -14.58 14.55 2.25
CA PRO A 68 -14.76 13.47 3.22
C PRO A 68 -15.63 12.32 2.69
N ALA A 69 -16.58 12.59 1.80
CA ALA A 69 -17.40 11.55 1.16
C ALA A 69 -16.57 10.77 0.13
N LEU A 70 -15.76 11.46 -0.67
CA LEU A 70 -14.83 10.82 -1.61
C LEU A 70 -13.77 10.01 -0.87
N LYS A 71 -13.24 10.52 0.26
CA LYS A 71 -12.34 9.77 1.14
C LYS A 71 -13.03 8.52 1.65
N LYS A 72 -14.30 8.54 2.08
CA LYS A 72 -15.00 7.30 2.50
C LYS A 72 -15.20 6.29 1.35
N PHE A 73 -15.33 6.76 0.11
CA PHE A 73 -15.48 5.89 -1.07
C PHE A 73 -14.14 5.32 -1.57
N PHE A 74 -13.08 6.12 -1.59
CA PHE A 74 -11.74 5.69 -2.01
C PHE A 74 -10.98 4.97 -0.89
N MET A 75 -11.22 5.38 0.35
CA MET A 75 -10.82 4.67 1.57
C MET A 75 -11.87 3.61 1.88
N GLY A 76 -12.18 2.77 0.89
CA GLY A 76 -12.82 1.50 1.14
C GLY A 76 -11.90 0.73 2.08
N GLU A 77 -12.37 0.51 3.31
CA GLU A 77 -11.73 -0.27 4.37
C GLU A 77 -10.22 -0.47 4.20
N GLU A 78 -9.42 0.60 4.28
CA GLU A 78 -8.10 0.41 4.85
C GLU A 78 -8.36 0.08 6.32
N LYS A 79 -8.55 -1.22 6.57
CA LYS A 79 -8.40 -1.86 7.88
C LYS A 79 -7.11 -1.29 8.42
N SER A 80 -7.23 -0.27 9.28
CA SER A 80 -6.10 0.43 9.81
C SER A 80 -5.26 -0.63 10.49
N LYS A 81 -4.11 -0.93 9.90
CA LYS A 81 -2.98 -1.58 10.56
C LYS A 81 -2.44 -0.62 11.63
N THR A 82 -3.30 -0.05 12.48
CA THR A 82 -2.94 0.10 13.88
C THR A 82 -2.69 -1.33 14.34
N PRO A 83 -1.43 -1.74 14.57
CA PRO A 83 -1.19 -3.01 15.25
C PRO A 83 -2.11 -3.01 16.48
N PRO A 84 -2.98 -4.02 16.66
CA PRO A 84 -3.72 -4.14 17.91
C PRO A 84 -2.69 -3.99 19.02
N SER A 85 -2.93 -3.15 20.02
CA SER A 85 -1.98 -2.95 21.12
C SER A 85 -1.56 -4.31 21.65
N PHE A 86 -0.36 -4.74 21.26
CA PHE A 86 0.17 -6.09 21.49
C PHE A 86 0.61 -6.28 22.94
N SER A 87 0.29 -5.33 23.84
CA SER A 87 0.73 -5.35 25.23
C SER A 87 0.42 -6.69 25.93
N ASN A 88 -0.73 -7.29 25.63
CA ASN A 88 -1.13 -8.60 26.15
C ASN A 88 -0.55 -9.81 25.38
N LEU A 89 -0.07 -9.61 24.15
CA LEU A 89 0.54 -10.66 23.32
C LEU A 89 2.05 -10.80 23.61
N SER A 90 2.70 -9.73 24.07
CA SER A 90 4.10 -9.76 24.51
C SER A 90 4.34 -10.67 25.72
N SER A 91 3.37 -10.77 26.63
CA SER A 91 3.46 -11.49 27.91
C SER A 91 2.79 -12.87 27.91
N MET A 92 2.69 -13.54 26.75
CA MET A 92 2.08 -14.86 26.67
C MET A 92 2.95 -15.92 27.35
N THR A 93 2.39 -16.65 28.32
CA THR A 93 3.09 -17.75 29.01
C THR A 93 3.10 -19.02 28.15
N ARG A 94 3.96 -20.00 28.48
CA ARG A 94 4.03 -21.27 27.75
C ARG A 94 2.74 -22.08 27.89
N GLU A 95 2.10 -22.04 29.06
CA GLU A 95 0.83 -22.71 29.35
C GLU A 95 -0.29 -22.12 28.50
N GLN A 96 -0.33 -20.78 28.37
CA GLN A 96 -1.26 -20.09 27.49
C GLN A 96 -1.02 -20.45 26.02
N ALA A 97 0.24 -20.49 25.58
CA ALA A 97 0.60 -20.86 24.23
C ALA A 97 0.18 -22.30 23.87
N ARG A 98 0.37 -23.26 24.80
CA ARG A 98 -0.11 -24.65 24.65
C ARG A 98 -1.64 -24.72 24.59
N SER A 99 -2.32 -23.95 25.42
CA SER A 99 -3.78 -23.88 25.42
C SER A 99 -4.34 -23.32 24.10
N ILE A 100 -3.70 -22.29 23.54
CA ILE A 100 -4.08 -21.70 22.25
C ILE A 100 -3.87 -22.68 21.09
N LEU A 101 -2.76 -23.44 21.10
CA LEU A 101 -2.49 -24.45 20.07
C LEU A 101 -3.22 -25.79 20.34
N ASN A 102 -3.83 -25.96 21.51
CA ASN A 102 -4.48 -27.17 21.97
C ASN A 102 -3.56 -28.40 21.88
N ILE A 103 -2.40 -28.30 22.53
CA ILE A 103 -1.36 -29.33 22.56
C ILE A 103 -0.89 -29.60 23.99
N ASP A 104 -0.35 -30.80 24.23
CA ASP A 104 0.18 -31.22 25.52
C ASP A 104 1.52 -30.56 25.89
N GLU A 105 1.89 -30.66 27.17
CA GLU A 105 3.14 -30.11 27.69
C GLU A 105 4.40 -30.72 27.06
N ASN A 106 4.30 -31.99 26.65
CA ASN A 106 5.35 -32.80 26.04
C ASN A 106 5.29 -32.81 24.50
N ALA A 107 4.50 -31.94 23.89
CA ALA A 107 4.37 -31.89 22.44
C ALA A 107 5.72 -31.58 21.76
N THR A 108 6.03 -32.36 20.74
CA THR A 108 7.23 -32.20 19.92
C THR A 108 7.14 -30.97 19.03
N GLU A 109 8.29 -30.47 18.56
CA GLU A 109 8.37 -29.34 17.62
C GLU A 109 7.51 -29.56 16.35
N LYS A 110 7.45 -30.81 15.89
CA LYS A 110 6.64 -31.22 14.74
C LYS A 110 5.14 -31.08 15.01
N GLU A 111 4.70 -31.44 16.21
CA GLU A 111 3.30 -31.30 16.65
C GLU A 111 2.91 -29.84 16.83
N ILE A 112 3.79 -29.01 17.41
CA ILE A 112 3.59 -27.55 17.52
C ILE A 112 3.36 -26.93 16.14
N LYS A 113 4.23 -27.25 15.17
CA LYS A 113 4.11 -26.75 13.78
C LYS A 113 2.85 -27.28 13.08
N ALA A 114 2.46 -28.51 13.33
CA ALA A 114 1.24 -29.09 12.76
C ALA A 114 -0.03 -28.44 13.32
N ALA A 115 -0.10 -28.25 14.64
CA ALA A 115 -1.22 -27.59 15.31
C ALA A 115 -1.38 -26.13 14.86
N HIS A 116 -0.27 -25.38 14.78
CA HIS A 116 -0.25 -24.01 14.27
C HIS A 116 -0.85 -23.92 12.86
N ARG A 117 -0.39 -24.78 11.92
CA ARG A 117 -0.91 -24.80 10.55
C ARG A 117 -2.41 -25.10 10.50
N ARG A 118 -2.87 -26.09 11.27
CA ARG A 118 -4.30 -26.47 11.33
C ARG A 118 -5.17 -25.32 11.82
N ILE A 119 -4.71 -24.54 12.79
CA ILE A 119 -5.48 -23.42 13.35
C ILE A 119 -5.45 -22.23 12.39
N ILE A 120 -4.28 -21.83 11.87
CA ILE A 120 -4.16 -20.71 10.93
C ILE A 120 -5.01 -20.92 9.67
N GLN A 121 -5.07 -22.14 9.14
CA GLN A 121 -5.93 -22.44 7.99
C GLN A 121 -7.41 -22.15 8.24
N LYS A 122 -7.88 -22.23 9.49
CA LYS A 122 -9.28 -21.95 9.84
C LYS A 122 -9.56 -20.47 10.12
N ILE A 123 -8.56 -19.73 10.59
CA ILE A 123 -8.72 -18.33 11.05
C ILE A 123 -8.06 -17.31 10.13
N HIS A 124 -7.60 -17.73 8.95
CA HIS A 124 -6.88 -16.86 8.04
C HIS A 124 -7.78 -15.66 7.63
N PRO A 125 -7.27 -14.42 7.68
CA PRO A 125 -8.05 -13.23 7.34
C PRO A 125 -8.61 -13.28 5.92
N ASP A 126 -7.89 -13.89 4.98
CA ASP A 126 -8.34 -14.07 3.59
C ASP A 126 -9.57 -14.97 3.44
N GLN A 127 -9.94 -15.73 4.47
CA GLN A 127 -11.14 -16.59 4.50
C GLN A 127 -12.22 -16.02 5.44
N GLY A 128 -12.13 -14.73 5.80
CA GLY A 128 -13.05 -14.08 6.74
C GLY A 128 -12.67 -14.22 8.21
N GLY A 129 -11.44 -14.67 8.50
CA GLY A 129 -10.91 -14.77 9.85
C GLY A 129 -10.45 -13.44 10.48
N SER A 130 -10.10 -13.48 11.77
CA SER A 130 -9.65 -12.30 12.51
C SER A 130 -8.12 -12.19 12.52
N ASP A 131 -7.60 -11.04 12.08
CA ASP A 131 -6.16 -10.70 12.13
C ASP A 131 -5.59 -10.83 13.56
N TYR A 132 -6.38 -10.46 14.56
CA TYR A 132 -5.98 -10.54 15.96
C TYR A 132 -5.78 -11.99 16.41
N LEU A 133 -6.71 -12.89 16.04
CA LEU A 133 -6.62 -14.30 16.38
C LEU A 133 -5.43 -14.96 15.66
N ALA A 134 -5.22 -14.63 14.39
CA ALA A 134 -4.07 -15.12 13.63
C ALA A 134 -2.75 -14.69 14.30
N ALA A 135 -2.66 -13.44 14.75
CA ALA A 135 -1.49 -12.94 15.46
C ALA A 135 -1.27 -13.65 16.81
N GLN A 136 -2.35 -13.94 17.55
CA GLN A 136 -2.28 -14.70 18.81
C GLN A 136 -1.76 -16.12 18.62
N VAL A 137 -2.21 -16.80 17.56
CA VAL A 137 -1.76 -18.15 17.22
C VAL A 137 -0.30 -18.16 16.73
N ASN A 138 0.10 -17.17 15.95
CA ASN A 138 1.51 -16.99 15.56
C ASN A 138 2.41 -16.79 16.78
N ARG A 139 1.96 -15.99 17.75
CA ARG A 139 2.70 -15.74 18.98
C ARG A 139 2.85 -17.00 19.86
N ALA A 140 1.79 -17.80 19.96
CA ALA A 140 1.85 -19.07 20.68
C ALA A 140 2.93 -20.01 20.11
N LYS A 141 3.04 -20.10 18.78
CA LYS A 141 4.10 -20.85 18.12
C LYS A 141 5.49 -20.30 18.49
N GLU A 142 5.69 -18.98 18.43
CA GLU A 142 6.97 -18.35 18.77
C GLU A 142 7.39 -18.63 20.21
N VAL A 143 6.47 -18.52 21.18
CA VAL A 143 6.77 -18.74 22.61
C VAL A 143 7.25 -20.17 22.86
N LEU A 144 6.68 -21.15 22.17
CA LEU A 144 7.03 -22.56 22.36
C LEU A 144 8.32 -22.95 21.62
N LEU A 145 8.61 -22.32 20.48
CA LEU A 145 9.80 -22.59 19.66
C LEU A 145 11.02 -21.72 20.00
N LYS A 146 10.88 -20.65 20.80
CA LYS A 146 12.01 -19.79 21.22
C LYS A 146 12.90 -20.46 22.28
N THR A 147 12.75 -21.76 22.52
CA THR A 147 13.52 -22.51 23.53
C THR A 147 14.36 -23.60 22.87
N ASP A 148 15.08 -23.21 21.82
CA ASP A 148 16.22 -23.94 21.27
C ASP A 148 17.49 -23.09 21.44
#